data_AF-A0A8D8EYN6-F1
#
_entry.id   AF-A0A8D8EYN6-F1
#
_cell.length_a   1.000
_cell.length_b   1.000
_cell.length_c   1.000
_cell.angle_alpha   90.00
_cell.angle_beta   90.00
_cell.angle_gamma   90.00
#
_symmetry.space_group_name_H-M   'P 1'
#
loop_
_entity.id
_entity.type
_entity.pdbx_description
1 polymer ?
#
loop_
_entity_poly.entity_id
_entity_poly.type
_entity_poly.pdbx_seq_one_letter_code
_entity_poly.pdbx_strand_id
1 'polypeptide(L)'
;HFLFDWKNHAAGPEWSSELLEALLIIQANLCLVKCGLDDDELRERFLPHVIELTSFVHPVLKGLYLLCEKMDDGVAEMMIDYLKKNHSVGILDSRFFELSLLELISEELVKLGSKSAGEECDLLLLVACFKSLDLYDLAEFCKRIADSFNKELTNKQNQSDNVQGSSNFKQIPKVEDQQQLDPDRYYILKQHAGIILIINQFKFYRDQNPELKDLLPLRPLNDRRGTEVDKLAILNIFTAFGYQPLVVENIPHAEILSQVEHAVNSVKSTHCSLVVCLLSHGQEGKIYGSNSIPVNVKSIERAMAAEKLTGKPKLLFVQACQGPDLQSAVEIPQKLEHDGPSSEKTASVFVDFLVAWSTVPGFASVRHIEKGSWFIQELCVKLRELHQRDHIMDILTAVINDVSGKRGYANECMVPIIYSTLRKKLFFEPLKNK
;
A
#
# COMPACT_ATOMS: atom_id res chain seq x y z
N HIS A 1 11.91 -6.07 28.38
CA HIS A 1 13.19 -6.36 29.05
C HIS A 1 14.35 -6.42 28.06
N PHE A 2 14.29 -7.23 27.00
CA PHE A 2 15.34 -7.35 25.98
C PHE A 2 15.96 -6.02 25.48
N LEU A 3 15.16 -5.03 25.06
CA LEU A 3 15.69 -3.73 24.59
C LEU A 3 16.43 -2.93 25.67
N PHE A 4 16.04 -3.09 26.93
CA PHE A 4 16.71 -2.46 28.08
C PHE A 4 18.06 -3.14 28.36
N ASP A 5 18.10 -4.47 28.28
CA ASP A 5 19.32 -5.25 28.48
C ASP A 5 20.30 -5.06 27.31
N TRP A 6 19.79 -4.99 26.06
CA TRP A 6 20.57 -4.69 24.87
C TRP A 6 21.17 -3.27 24.91
N LYS A 7 20.39 -2.26 25.32
CA LYS A 7 20.88 -0.89 25.53
C LYS A 7 22.06 -0.84 26.51
N ASN A 8 22.03 -1.66 27.57
CA ASN A 8 23.10 -1.71 28.56
C ASN A 8 24.36 -2.43 28.04
N HIS A 9 24.22 -3.34 27.07
CA HIS A 9 25.33 -4.04 26.43
C HIS A 9 25.96 -3.24 25.29
N ALA A 10 25.16 -2.57 24.47
CA ALA A 10 25.59 -1.86 23.25
C ALA A 10 26.24 -0.49 23.51
N ALA A 11 26.80 -0.21 24.69
CA ALA A 11 27.14 1.13 25.23
C ALA A 11 28.16 2.03 24.46
N GLY A 12 28.36 1.85 23.14
CA GLY A 12 29.14 2.75 22.27
C GLY A 12 28.34 3.98 21.81
N PRO A 13 28.99 5.09 21.41
CA PRO A 13 28.32 6.36 21.07
C PRO A 13 27.29 6.26 19.92
N GLU A 14 27.36 5.20 19.11
CA GLU A 14 26.56 5.01 17.90
C GLU A 14 25.43 3.97 18.05
N TRP A 15 25.25 3.38 19.25
CA TRP A 15 24.27 2.31 19.52
C TRP A 15 22.85 2.67 19.10
N SER A 16 22.50 3.94 19.24
CA SER A 16 21.20 4.46 18.83
C SER A 16 21.05 4.43 17.32
N SER A 17 22.08 4.79 16.55
CA SER A 17 22.04 4.74 15.08
C SER A 17 22.08 3.31 14.56
N GLU A 18 22.84 2.42 15.22
CA GLU A 18 22.88 0.99 14.91
C GLU A 18 21.51 0.32 15.15
N LEU A 19 20.85 0.62 16.29
CA LEU A 19 19.50 0.13 16.57
C LEU A 19 18.51 0.61 15.52
N LEU A 20 18.58 1.88 15.14
CA LEU A 20 17.67 2.46 14.15
C LEU A 20 17.85 1.85 12.77
N GLU A 21 19.10 1.66 12.34
CA GLU A 21 19.39 0.97 11.08
C GLU A 21 18.92 -0.49 11.12
N ALA A 22 19.17 -1.21 12.23
CA ALA A 22 18.70 -2.58 12.40
C ALA A 22 17.16 -2.67 12.35
N LEU A 23 16.46 -1.78 13.05
CA LEU A 23 15.00 -1.71 13.06
C LEU A 23 14.42 -1.40 11.67
N LEU A 24 15.10 -0.57 10.87
CA LEU A 24 14.72 -0.29 9.48
C LEU A 24 14.95 -1.51 8.58
N ILE A 25 16.07 -2.21 8.74
CA ILE A 25 16.41 -3.43 7.97
C ILE A 25 15.35 -4.50 8.21
N ILE A 26 14.98 -4.77 9.47
CA ILE A 26 13.94 -5.75 9.82
C ILE A 26 12.51 -5.23 9.65
N GLN A 27 12.35 -4.02 9.08
CA GLN A 27 11.06 -3.38 8.84
C GLN A 27 10.16 -3.26 10.07
N ALA A 28 10.76 -3.09 11.26
CA ALA A 28 10.06 -2.85 12.53
C ALA A 28 9.52 -1.41 12.62
N ASN A 29 8.81 -0.98 11.58
CA ASN A 29 8.33 0.38 11.37
C ASN A 29 7.42 0.85 12.52
N LEU A 30 6.68 -0.07 13.15
CA LEU A 30 5.84 0.26 14.31
C LEU A 30 6.67 0.71 15.53
N CYS A 31 7.85 0.12 15.74
CA CYS A 31 8.76 0.52 16.81
C CYS A 31 9.34 1.92 16.55
N LEU A 32 9.77 2.17 15.30
CA LEU A 32 10.32 3.45 14.87
C LEU A 32 9.29 4.59 14.98
N VAL A 33 8.06 4.35 14.52
CA VAL A 33 6.95 5.30 14.63
C VAL A 33 6.58 5.59 16.08
N LYS A 34 6.56 4.58 16.95
CA LYS A 34 6.31 4.77 18.40
C LYS A 34 7.40 5.59 19.09
N CYS A 35 8.62 5.59 18.56
CA CYS A 35 9.71 6.42 19.03
C CYS A 35 9.66 7.86 18.49
N GLY A 36 8.66 8.20 17.65
CA GLY A 36 8.51 9.54 17.07
C GLY A 36 9.56 9.86 16.01
N LEU A 37 10.13 8.84 15.37
CA LEU A 37 11.17 8.99 14.36
C LEU A 37 10.57 8.95 12.95
N ASP A 38 11.10 9.78 12.06
CA ASP A 38 10.68 9.89 10.67
C ASP A 38 11.25 8.73 9.84
N ASP A 39 10.38 7.82 9.40
CA ASP A 39 10.77 6.63 8.63
C ASP A 39 11.38 6.99 7.27
N ASP A 40 10.98 8.09 6.63
CA ASP A 40 11.50 8.50 5.33
C ASP A 40 12.90 9.11 5.47
N GLU A 41 13.11 9.98 6.46
CA GLU A 41 14.44 10.50 6.80
C GLU A 41 15.40 9.35 7.14
N LEU A 42 14.93 8.41 7.96
CA LEU A 42 15.68 7.23 8.33
C LEU A 42 15.98 6.34 7.11
N ARG A 43 15.04 6.14 6.19
CA ARG A 43 15.27 5.34 4.97
C ARG A 43 16.21 6.00 3.98
N GLU A 44 16.15 7.32 3.83
CA GLU A 44 17.12 8.07 3.02
C GLU A 44 18.51 8.06 3.66
N ARG A 45 18.58 8.12 5.00
CA ARG A 45 19.82 8.09 5.76
C ARG A 45 20.51 6.73 5.75
N PHE A 46 19.75 5.66 5.98
CA PHE A 46 20.31 4.32 6.18
C PHE A 46 20.16 3.39 4.97
N LEU A 47 19.34 3.77 3.98
CA LEU A 47 19.11 3.03 2.73
C LEU A 47 18.94 1.51 2.97
N PRO A 48 17.98 1.07 3.82
CA PRO A 48 17.88 -0.33 4.26
C PRO A 48 17.65 -1.32 3.12
N HIS A 49 17.20 -0.85 1.95
CA HIS A 49 16.95 -1.68 0.75
C HIS A 49 18.16 -1.89 -0.15
N VAL A 50 19.24 -1.11 0.05
CA VAL A 50 20.47 -1.22 -0.75
C VAL A 50 21.47 -2.05 0.06
N ILE A 51 21.74 -3.28 -0.39
CA ILE A 51 22.57 -4.27 0.34
C ILE A 51 24.00 -3.73 0.50
N GLU A 52 24.49 -3.05 -0.52
CA GLU A 52 25.84 -2.54 -0.64
C GLU A 52 26.10 -1.32 0.25
N LEU A 53 25.05 -0.69 0.77
CA LEU A 53 25.14 0.52 1.58
C LEU A 53 24.63 0.24 2.99
N THR A 54 25.52 0.33 3.96
CA THR A 54 25.17 0.27 5.39
C THR A 54 26.08 1.25 6.13
N SER A 55 25.54 1.87 7.17
CA SER A 55 26.23 2.91 7.92
C SER A 55 26.80 2.40 9.25
N PHE A 56 26.09 1.50 9.94
CA PHE A 56 26.39 1.03 11.28
C PHE A 56 26.18 -0.49 11.43
N VAL A 57 25.19 -1.09 10.77
CA VAL A 57 24.97 -2.56 10.80
C VAL A 57 25.97 -3.27 9.90
N HIS A 58 26.43 -4.48 10.28
CA HIS A 58 27.38 -5.21 9.44
C HIS A 58 26.78 -5.52 8.03
N PRO A 59 27.47 -5.18 6.92
CA PRO A 59 26.92 -5.31 5.56
C PRO A 59 26.48 -6.74 5.23
N VAL A 60 27.28 -7.72 5.67
CA VAL A 60 26.98 -9.15 5.46
C VAL A 60 25.76 -9.57 6.28
N LEU A 61 25.57 -9.06 7.51
CA LEU A 61 24.38 -9.39 8.30
C LEU A 61 23.09 -8.85 7.65
N LYS A 62 23.14 -7.62 7.14
CA LYS A 62 22.05 -7.04 6.33
C LYS A 62 21.75 -7.90 5.11
N GLY A 63 22.78 -8.32 4.38
CA GLY A 63 22.64 -9.20 3.22
C GLY A 63 22.02 -10.56 3.57
N LEU A 64 22.47 -11.19 4.67
CA LEU A 64 21.95 -12.47 5.16
C LEU A 64 20.49 -12.36 5.63
N TYR A 65 20.10 -11.26 6.27
CA TYR A 65 18.70 -11.03 6.60
C TYR A 65 17.83 -10.90 5.34
N LEU A 66 18.28 -10.13 4.34
CA LEU A 66 17.57 -9.99 3.07
C LEU A 66 17.55 -11.28 2.24
N LEU A 67 18.48 -12.21 2.48
CA LEU A 67 18.44 -13.56 1.94
C LEU A 67 17.30 -14.35 2.59
N CYS A 68 17.11 -14.26 3.92
CA CYS A 68 15.96 -14.87 4.61
C CYS A 68 14.63 -14.38 4.04
N GLU A 69 14.48 -13.07 3.85
CA GLU A 69 13.26 -12.45 3.27
C GLU A 69 12.97 -12.90 1.81
N LYS A 70 13.93 -13.53 1.12
CA LYS A 70 13.76 -14.07 -0.23
C LYS A 70 13.34 -15.54 -0.25
N MET A 71 13.37 -16.23 0.89
CA MET A 71 13.02 -17.64 1.01
C MET A 71 11.62 -17.79 1.58
N ASP A 72 10.90 -18.80 1.09
CA ASP A 72 9.69 -19.29 1.76
C ASP A 72 10.04 -20.42 2.74
N ASP A 73 9.07 -20.82 3.57
CA ASP A 73 9.23 -21.86 4.58
C ASP A 73 9.70 -23.20 3.96
N GLY A 74 9.25 -23.51 2.73
CA GLY A 74 9.62 -24.75 2.05
C GLY A 74 11.09 -24.77 1.62
N VAL A 75 11.59 -23.66 1.08
CA VAL A 75 13.00 -23.50 0.75
C VAL A 75 13.88 -23.55 2.01
N ALA A 76 13.44 -22.90 3.09
CA ALA A 76 14.14 -22.93 4.37
C ALA A 76 14.23 -24.35 4.97
N GLU A 77 13.13 -25.11 4.91
CA GLU A 77 13.09 -26.52 5.32
C GLU A 77 14.05 -27.39 4.50
N MET A 78 14.02 -27.27 3.17
CA MET A 78 14.92 -28.00 2.29
C MET A 78 16.39 -27.71 2.59
N MET A 79 16.70 -26.45 2.90
CA MET A 79 18.05 -26.01 3.25
C MET A 79 18.52 -26.59 4.58
N ILE A 80 17.67 -26.56 5.61
CA ILE A 80 17.98 -27.13 6.92
C ILE A 80 18.14 -28.64 6.84
N ASP A 81 17.30 -29.33 6.07
CA ASP A 81 17.43 -30.78 5.85
C ASP A 81 18.74 -31.13 5.16
N TYR A 82 19.15 -30.33 4.17
CA TYR A 82 20.44 -30.50 3.51
C TYR A 82 21.60 -30.26 4.47
N LEU A 83 21.55 -29.19 5.26
CA LEU A 83 22.57 -28.84 6.25
C LEU A 83 22.71 -29.94 7.31
N LYS A 84 21.60 -30.44 7.87
CA LYS A 84 21.59 -31.55 8.84
C LYS A 84 22.15 -32.86 8.27
N LYS A 85 21.93 -33.12 6.98
CA LYS A 85 22.40 -34.35 6.31
C LYS A 85 23.89 -34.32 5.98
N ASN A 86 24.42 -33.15 5.60
CA ASN A 86 25.76 -33.02 5.02
C ASN A 86 26.77 -32.33 5.95
N HIS A 87 26.31 -31.65 7.00
CA HIS A 87 27.13 -30.89 7.93
C HIS A 87 26.74 -31.21 9.38
N SER A 88 27.73 -31.23 10.27
CA SER A 88 27.52 -31.45 11.71
C SER A 88 27.06 -30.16 12.39
N VAL A 89 25.86 -29.69 12.03
CA VAL A 89 25.23 -28.48 12.58
C VAL A 89 24.25 -28.86 13.69
N GLY A 90 24.09 -28.01 14.70
CA GLY A 90 23.16 -28.18 15.81
C GLY A 90 21.66 -28.18 15.46
N ILE A 91 20.80 -27.85 16.44
CA ILE A 91 19.34 -27.94 16.28
C ILE A 91 18.82 -26.72 15.53
N LEU A 92 18.80 -26.83 14.21
CA LEU A 92 18.20 -25.82 13.34
C LEU A 92 16.66 -25.92 13.35
N ASP A 93 15.98 -24.80 13.64
CA ASP A 93 14.52 -24.63 13.52
C ASP A 93 14.18 -24.00 12.18
N SER A 94 13.35 -24.68 11.39
CA SER A 94 12.92 -24.19 10.07
C SER A 94 11.92 -23.05 10.13
N ARG A 95 11.26 -22.84 11.27
CA ARG A 95 10.26 -21.78 11.43
C ARG A 95 10.86 -20.38 11.46
N PHE A 96 12.16 -20.26 11.71
CA PHE A 96 12.90 -18.99 11.75
C PHE A 96 14.32 -19.21 11.23
N PHE A 97 14.50 -19.10 9.91
CA PHE A 97 15.79 -19.37 9.28
C PHE A 97 16.90 -18.40 9.73
N GLU A 98 16.55 -17.21 10.22
CA GLU A 98 17.48 -16.25 10.83
C GLU A 98 18.20 -16.83 12.05
N LEU A 99 17.51 -17.66 12.85
CA LEU A 99 18.12 -18.33 14.00
C LEU A 99 19.11 -19.40 13.55
N SER A 100 18.76 -20.12 12.48
CA SER A 100 19.64 -21.10 11.84
C SER A 100 20.91 -20.44 11.29
N LEU A 101 20.80 -19.27 10.66
CA LEU A 101 21.98 -18.50 10.20
C LEU A 101 22.84 -18.03 11.37
N LEU A 102 22.22 -17.61 12.49
CA LEU A 102 22.96 -17.19 13.68
C LEU A 102 23.77 -18.35 14.28
N GLU A 103 23.21 -19.55 14.29
CA GLU A 103 23.90 -20.77 14.72
C GLU A 103 25.10 -21.06 13.80
N LEU A 104 24.91 -21.02 12.47
CA LEU A 104 26.00 -21.19 11.49
C LEU A 104 27.12 -20.15 11.65
N ILE A 105 26.78 -18.90 12.00
CA ILE A 105 27.77 -17.87 12.32
C ILE A 105 28.52 -18.21 13.61
N SER A 106 27.81 -18.66 14.64
CA SER A 106 28.41 -19.02 15.93
C SER A 106 29.33 -20.24 15.87
N GLU A 107 29.05 -21.17 14.96
CA GLU A 107 29.88 -22.36 14.69
C GLU A 107 31.03 -22.06 13.69
N GLU A 108 31.21 -20.80 13.27
CA GLU A 108 32.20 -20.36 12.28
C GLU A 108 32.06 -21.01 10.88
N LEU A 109 30.91 -21.62 10.60
CA LEU A 109 30.55 -22.20 9.31
C LEU A 109 30.17 -21.12 8.27
N VAL A 110 29.71 -19.97 8.76
CA VAL A 110 29.49 -18.74 8.00
C VAL A 110 30.32 -17.63 8.64
N LYS A 111 31.20 -17.00 7.86
CA LYS A 111 32.06 -15.92 8.38
C LYS A 111 31.62 -14.58 7.83
N LEU A 112 31.29 -13.66 8.74
CA LEU A 112 30.91 -12.30 8.37
C LEU A 112 32.09 -11.50 7.80
N GLY A 113 33.32 -11.83 8.20
CA GLY A 113 34.50 -11.04 7.92
C GLY A 113 34.56 -9.77 8.77
N SER A 114 35.67 -9.05 8.68
CA SER A 114 35.92 -7.83 9.46
C SER A 114 36.76 -6.84 8.65
N LYS A 115 36.16 -5.68 8.35
CA LYS A 115 36.86 -4.61 7.62
C LYS A 115 38.04 -4.02 8.40
N SER A 116 37.96 -4.00 9.74
CA SER A 116 39.02 -3.47 10.60
C SER A 116 40.18 -4.46 10.79
N ALA A 117 39.89 -5.76 10.78
CA ALA A 117 40.89 -6.82 10.88
C ALA A 117 41.43 -7.29 9.50
N GLY A 118 40.82 -6.84 8.40
CA GLY A 118 41.18 -7.27 7.05
C GLY A 118 40.71 -8.69 6.72
N GLU A 119 39.72 -9.20 7.44
CA GLU A 119 39.19 -10.55 7.28
C GLU A 119 38.07 -10.55 6.24
N GLU A 120 38.18 -11.43 5.25
CA GLU A 120 37.16 -11.60 4.22
C GLU A 120 35.90 -12.32 4.76
N CYS A 121 34.77 -12.03 4.14
CA CYS A 121 33.54 -12.75 4.33
C CYS A 121 33.60 -14.11 3.61
N ASP A 122 33.11 -15.17 4.26
CA ASP A 122 32.98 -16.52 3.70
C ASP A 122 31.54 -17.01 3.83
N LEU A 123 30.85 -17.07 2.69
CA LEU A 123 29.49 -17.62 2.54
C LEU A 123 29.48 -18.89 1.67
N LEU A 124 30.63 -19.55 1.45
CA LEU A 124 30.75 -20.67 0.51
C LEU A 124 29.83 -21.84 0.83
N LEU A 125 29.62 -22.12 2.12
CA LEU A 125 28.69 -23.16 2.58
C LEU A 125 27.26 -22.90 2.07
N LEU A 126 26.76 -21.69 2.23
CA LEU A 126 25.42 -21.29 1.77
C LEU A 126 25.33 -21.39 0.24
N VAL A 127 26.35 -20.90 -0.47
CA VAL A 127 26.42 -20.97 -1.94
C VAL A 127 26.40 -22.43 -2.43
N ALA A 128 27.16 -23.32 -1.78
CA ALA A 128 27.21 -24.74 -2.13
C ALA A 128 25.89 -25.46 -1.85
N CYS A 129 25.25 -25.14 -0.73
CA CYS A 129 23.95 -25.66 -0.36
C CYS A 129 22.87 -25.27 -1.38
N PHE A 130 22.76 -23.97 -1.71
CA PHE A 130 21.79 -23.49 -2.70
C PHE A 130 22.02 -24.10 -4.09
N LYS A 131 23.27 -24.25 -4.53
CA LYS A 131 23.55 -24.93 -5.81
C LYS A 131 23.13 -26.40 -5.81
N SER A 132 23.31 -27.09 -4.69
CA SER A 132 22.96 -28.51 -4.55
C SER A 132 21.45 -28.75 -4.48
N LEU A 133 20.68 -27.71 -4.17
CA LEU A 133 19.22 -27.69 -4.18
C LEU A 133 18.64 -27.09 -5.46
N ASP A 134 19.47 -26.84 -6.49
CA ASP A 134 19.09 -26.18 -7.74
C ASP A 134 18.52 -24.74 -7.57
N LEU A 135 18.85 -24.07 -6.46
CA LEU A 135 18.45 -22.70 -6.13
C LEU A 135 19.51 -21.68 -6.59
N TYR A 136 19.77 -21.63 -7.89
CA TYR A 136 20.86 -20.83 -8.46
C TYR A 136 20.73 -19.32 -8.20
N ASP A 137 19.51 -18.78 -8.18
CA ASP A 137 19.27 -17.35 -7.93
C ASP A 137 19.69 -16.95 -6.50
N LEU A 138 19.41 -17.79 -5.50
CA LEU A 138 19.82 -17.57 -4.11
C LEU A 138 21.32 -17.79 -3.94
N ALA A 139 21.91 -18.77 -4.64
CA ALA A 139 23.35 -18.96 -4.66
C ALA A 139 24.08 -17.73 -5.21
N GLU A 140 23.57 -17.13 -6.29
CA GLU A 140 24.13 -15.93 -6.88
C GLU A 140 23.93 -14.71 -5.96
N PHE A 141 22.78 -14.61 -5.30
CA PHE A 141 22.53 -13.57 -4.29
C PHE A 141 23.56 -13.62 -3.15
N CYS A 142 23.84 -14.81 -2.60
CA CYS A 142 24.88 -15.02 -1.59
C CYS A 142 26.27 -14.59 -2.06
N LYS A 143 26.66 -14.94 -3.29
CA LYS A 143 27.96 -14.51 -3.83
C LYS A 143 28.06 -13.00 -3.92
N ARG A 144 27.02 -12.31 -4.41
CA ARG A 144 27.04 -10.84 -4.50
C ARG A 144 27.24 -10.17 -3.15
N ILE A 145 26.68 -10.73 -2.07
CA ILE A 145 26.89 -10.23 -0.70
C ILE A 145 28.39 -10.34 -0.34
N ALA A 146 28.98 -11.53 -0.52
CA ALA A 146 30.39 -11.76 -0.23
C ALA A 146 31.32 -10.90 -1.11
N ASP A 147 31.05 -10.83 -2.42
CA ASP A 147 31.84 -10.06 -3.39
C ASP A 147 31.79 -8.57 -3.10
N SER A 148 30.62 -8.03 -2.75
CA SER A 148 30.48 -6.62 -2.38
C SER A 148 31.30 -6.27 -1.16
N PHE A 149 31.30 -7.14 -0.14
CA PHE A 149 32.09 -6.93 1.09
C PHE A 149 33.60 -7.07 0.84
N ASN A 150 34.01 -8.12 0.14
CA ASN A 150 35.43 -8.43 -0.09
C ASN A 150 36.08 -7.45 -1.08
N LYS A 151 35.35 -6.94 -2.07
CA LYS A 151 35.86 -5.95 -3.02
C LYS A 151 36.19 -4.61 -2.36
N GLU A 152 35.46 -4.21 -1.33
CA GLU A 152 35.76 -3.00 -0.57
C GLU A 152 37.03 -3.14 0.28
N LEU A 153 37.34 -4.34 0.76
CA LEU A 153 38.61 -4.65 1.44
C LEU A 153 39.80 -4.48 0.48
N THR A 154 39.69 -4.98 -0.75
CA THR A 154 40.75 -4.85 -1.77
C THR A 154 40.97 -3.40 -2.22
N ASN A 155 39.91 -2.60 -2.28
CA ASN A 155 40.01 -1.18 -2.67
C ASN A 155 40.64 -0.29 -1.58
N LYS A 156 40.48 -0.63 -0.29
CA LYS A 156 41.10 0.11 0.82
C LYS A 156 42.59 -0.17 0.99
N GLN A 157 43.05 -1.38 0.68
CA GLN A 157 44.49 -1.71 0.70
C GLN A 157 45.30 -0.97 -0.39
N ASN A 158 44.65 -0.52 -1.47
CA ASN A 158 45.28 0.25 -2.55
C ASN A 158 45.31 1.78 -2.31
N GLN A 159 44.69 2.28 -1.23
CA GLN A 159 44.60 3.73 -0.93
C GLN A 159 45.50 4.19 0.23
N SER A 160 46.31 3.30 0.83
CA SER A 160 47.19 3.66 1.95
C SER A 160 48.51 4.36 1.56
N ASP A 161 48.79 4.57 0.27
CA ASP A 161 50.09 5.12 -0.18
C ASP A 161 50.11 6.62 -0.55
N ASN A 162 49.03 7.38 -0.38
CA ASN A 162 49.10 8.84 -0.58
C ASN A 162 48.10 9.63 0.28
N VAL A 163 48.54 10.03 1.47
CA VAL A 163 47.91 11.12 2.24
C VAL A 163 48.76 12.37 2.08
N GLN A 164 48.32 13.33 1.27
CA GLN A 164 48.39 14.76 1.59
C GLN A 164 47.18 15.47 0.97
N GLY A 165 46.50 16.24 1.81
CA GLY A 165 45.15 16.71 1.61
C GLY A 165 44.96 17.68 0.45
N SER A 166 43.72 17.69 -0.04
CA SER A 166 43.10 18.83 -0.69
C SER A 166 41.59 18.72 -0.45
N SER A 167 41.17 19.33 0.65
CA SER A 167 39.78 19.67 0.94
C SER A 167 39.21 20.50 -0.22
N ASN A 168 38.35 19.91 -1.03
CA ASN A 168 37.42 20.65 -1.88
C ASN A 168 36.03 20.02 -1.76
N PHE A 169 35.45 20.15 -0.56
CA PHE A 169 34.00 20.09 -0.45
C PHE A 169 33.45 21.31 -1.18
N LYS A 170 32.92 21.10 -2.39
CA LYS A 170 31.98 22.05 -2.98
C LYS A 170 30.85 22.21 -1.96
N GLN A 171 30.71 23.41 -1.41
CA GLN A 171 29.53 23.79 -0.65
C GLN A 171 28.31 23.46 -1.52
N ILE A 172 27.52 22.51 -1.03
CA ILE A 172 26.18 22.24 -1.56
C ILE A 172 25.40 23.55 -1.37
N PRO A 173 24.77 24.11 -2.40
CA PRO A 173 23.95 25.30 -2.22
C PRO A 173 22.91 24.99 -1.14
N LYS A 174 22.77 25.88 -0.15
CA LYS A 174 21.63 25.84 0.78
C LYS A 174 20.37 25.80 -0.07
N VAL A 175 19.69 24.66 -0.08
CA VAL A 175 18.31 24.57 -0.57
C VAL A 175 17.50 25.29 0.51
N GLU A 176 17.23 26.56 0.25
CA GLU A 176 16.16 27.29 0.91
C GLU A 176 14.84 26.54 0.62
N ASP A 177 14.03 26.37 1.66
CA ASP A 177 12.76 25.63 1.77
C ASP A 177 12.80 24.09 1.79
N GLN A 178 13.40 23.51 2.84
CA GLN A 178 12.88 22.25 3.39
C GLN A 178 11.55 22.53 4.09
N GLN A 179 10.43 22.39 3.38
CA GLN A 179 9.14 22.20 4.05
C GLN A 179 9.21 20.85 4.77
N GLN A 180 9.45 20.91 6.07
CA GLN A 180 9.25 19.83 7.03
C GLN A 180 7.92 19.13 6.70
N LEU A 181 7.96 17.89 6.18
CA LEU A 181 6.73 17.19 5.79
C LEU A 181 5.88 16.98 7.06
N ASP A 182 4.76 17.67 7.12
CA ASP A 182 3.81 17.60 8.23
C ASP A 182 3.42 16.13 8.52
N PRO A 183 3.75 15.58 9.72
CA PRO A 183 3.50 14.19 10.07
C PRO A 183 2.00 13.85 10.11
N ASP A 184 1.13 14.86 10.18
CA ASP A 184 -0.33 14.72 10.18
C ASP A 184 -0.92 14.74 8.76
N ARG A 185 -0.09 14.53 7.72
CA ARG A 185 -0.54 14.51 6.32
C ARG A 185 -0.18 13.23 5.57
N TYR A 186 -1.07 12.83 4.66
CA TYR A 186 -0.74 11.98 3.53
C TYR A 186 -0.43 12.86 2.32
N TYR A 187 0.77 12.74 1.77
CA TYR A 187 1.15 13.41 0.53
C TYR A 187 1.05 12.41 -0.62
N ILE A 188 0.05 12.59 -1.48
CA ILE A 188 -0.06 11.81 -2.71
C ILE A 188 0.83 12.44 -3.78
N LEU A 189 2.06 11.95 -3.87
CA LEU A 189 3.05 12.38 -4.85
C LEU A 189 2.67 11.83 -6.23
N LYS A 190 2.69 12.69 -7.24
CA LYS A 190 2.29 12.35 -8.61
C LYS A 190 3.08 11.19 -9.20
N GLN A 191 4.38 11.10 -8.88
CA GLN A 191 5.25 10.03 -9.40
C GLN A 191 4.90 8.66 -8.81
N HIS A 192 4.22 8.65 -7.67
CA HIS A 192 3.97 7.47 -6.86
C HIS A 192 2.50 7.35 -6.44
N ALA A 193 1.56 8.07 -7.06
CA ALA A 193 0.22 8.25 -6.52
C ALA A 193 -0.50 6.91 -6.24
N GLY A 194 -0.34 5.96 -7.15
CA GLY A 194 -0.72 4.57 -6.98
C GLY A 194 -1.61 4.06 -8.11
N ILE A 195 -2.51 3.14 -7.76
CA ILE A 195 -3.45 2.51 -8.69
C ILE A 195 -4.83 3.15 -8.53
N ILE A 196 -5.52 3.41 -9.64
CA ILE A 196 -6.96 3.69 -9.65
C ILE A 196 -7.70 2.60 -10.42
N LEU A 197 -8.58 1.87 -9.75
CA LEU A 197 -9.52 0.95 -10.37
C LEU A 197 -10.85 1.64 -10.64
N ILE A 198 -11.35 1.59 -11.87
CA ILE A 198 -12.68 2.08 -12.25
C ILE A 198 -13.50 0.90 -12.77
N ILE A 199 -14.53 0.50 -12.00
CA ILE A 199 -15.50 -0.51 -12.43
C ILE A 199 -16.72 0.22 -12.99
N ASN A 200 -16.83 0.26 -14.31
CA ASN A 200 -17.88 0.99 -15.01
C ASN A 200 -18.95 0.03 -15.57
N GLN A 201 -20.13 0.01 -14.96
CA GLN A 201 -21.25 -0.81 -15.40
C GLN A 201 -22.22 0.04 -16.23
N PHE A 202 -22.28 -0.22 -17.53
CA PHE A 202 -23.18 0.45 -18.47
C PHE A 202 -24.40 -0.41 -18.81
N LYS A 203 -24.18 -1.66 -19.28
CA LYS A 203 -25.26 -2.60 -19.66
C LYS A 203 -25.49 -3.63 -18.57
N PHE A 204 -26.75 -4.05 -18.47
CA PHE A 204 -27.18 -5.08 -17.54
C PHE A 204 -28.02 -6.13 -18.25
N TYR A 205 -27.78 -7.39 -17.92
CA TYR A 205 -28.61 -8.53 -18.30
C TYR A 205 -29.01 -9.29 -17.04
N ARG A 206 -30.06 -10.11 -17.12
CA ARG A 206 -30.46 -10.98 -16.01
C ARG A 206 -29.76 -12.31 -16.12
N ASP A 207 -29.10 -12.71 -15.04
CA ASP A 207 -28.53 -14.05 -14.92
C ASP A 207 -29.62 -15.13 -15.08
N GLN A 208 -29.26 -16.24 -15.72
CA GLN A 208 -30.18 -17.36 -15.97
C GLN A 208 -29.99 -18.51 -14.98
N ASN A 209 -28.97 -18.45 -14.11
CA ASN A 209 -28.75 -19.47 -13.08
C ASN A 209 -29.95 -19.51 -12.11
N PRO A 210 -30.67 -20.65 -12.02
CA PRO A 210 -31.82 -20.79 -11.12
C PRO A 210 -31.49 -20.55 -9.64
N GLU A 211 -30.25 -20.84 -9.22
CA GLU A 211 -29.79 -20.69 -7.83
C GLU A 211 -29.64 -19.23 -7.41
N LEU A 212 -29.43 -18.32 -8.37
CA LEU A 212 -29.22 -16.89 -8.11
C LEU A 212 -30.49 -16.07 -8.34
N LYS A 213 -31.61 -16.72 -8.69
CA LYS A 213 -32.86 -16.07 -9.07
C LYS A 213 -33.40 -15.14 -7.99
N ASP A 214 -33.27 -15.52 -6.73
CA ASP A 214 -33.77 -14.75 -5.58
C ASP A 214 -32.93 -13.50 -5.28
N LEU A 215 -31.71 -13.41 -5.83
CA LEU A 215 -30.83 -12.26 -5.70
C LEU A 215 -31.08 -11.18 -6.77
N LEU A 216 -31.79 -11.54 -7.84
CA LEU A 216 -32.06 -10.61 -8.94
C LEU A 216 -33.01 -9.49 -8.49
N PRO A 217 -32.82 -8.25 -8.98
CA PRO A 217 -33.77 -7.18 -8.72
C PRO A 217 -35.13 -7.53 -9.30
N LEU A 218 -36.23 -7.06 -8.68
CA LEU A 218 -37.60 -7.32 -9.14
C LEU A 218 -37.84 -6.83 -10.58
N ARG A 219 -37.27 -5.68 -10.93
CA ARG A 219 -37.35 -5.08 -12.27
C ARG A 219 -36.01 -5.19 -12.99
N PRO A 220 -36.00 -5.35 -14.32
CA PRO A 220 -34.77 -5.26 -15.10
C PRO A 220 -34.06 -3.93 -14.86
N LEU A 221 -32.74 -3.98 -14.78
CA LEU A 221 -31.91 -2.79 -14.69
C LEU A 221 -31.74 -2.18 -16.09
N ASN A 222 -31.94 -0.88 -16.20
CA ASN A 222 -31.81 -0.15 -17.46
C ASN A 222 -30.35 0.21 -17.77
N ASP A 223 -30.04 0.48 -19.03
CA ASP A 223 -28.72 0.98 -19.45
C ASP A 223 -28.35 2.28 -18.75
N ARG A 224 -27.11 2.34 -18.25
CA ARG A 224 -26.61 3.49 -17.52
C ARG A 224 -26.03 4.56 -18.47
N ARG A 225 -26.89 5.22 -19.24
CA ARG A 225 -26.52 6.40 -20.07
C ARG A 225 -25.93 7.55 -19.26
N GLY A 226 -24.76 8.06 -19.67
CA GLY A 226 -24.00 9.11 -18.98
C GLY A 226 -22.87 8.62 -18.07
N THR A 227 -22.80 7.31 -17.76
CA THR A 227 -21.69 6.76 -16.93
C THR A 227 -20.33 6.85 -17.61
N GLU A 228 -20.32 6.92 -18.95
CA GLU A 228 -19.10 7.11 -19.72
C GLU A 228 -18.48 8.48 -19.46
N VAL A 229 -19.31 9.51 -19.31
CA VAL A 229 -18.88 10.87 -18.96
C VAL A 229 -18.24 10.89 -17.58
N ASP A 230 -18.81 10.13 -16.63
CA ASP A 230 -18.26 9.96 -15.28
C ASP A 230 -16.91 9.23 -15.31
N LYS A 231 -16.82 8.11 -16.02
CA LYS A 231 -15.57 7.36 -16.20
C LYS A 231 -14.45 8.25 -16.75
N LEU A 232 -14.74 9.00 -17.81
CA LEU A 232 -13.76 9.89 -18.43
C LEU A 232 -13.35 11.04 -17.50
N ALA A 233 -14.30 11.62 -16.74
CA ALA A 233 -13.99 12.67 -15.77
C ALA A 233 -13.03 12.18 -14.68
N ILE A 234 -13.30 10.99 -14.11
CA ILE A 234 -12.44 10.32 -13.11
C ILE A 234 -11.06 10.02 -13.71
N LEU A 235 -11.02 9.38 -14.88
CA LEU A 235 -9.77 9.05 -15.55
C LEU A 235 -8.91 10.29 -15.76
N ASN A 236 -9.50 11.36 -16.27
CA ASN A 236 -8.79 12.62 -16.54
C ASN A 236 -8.17 13.23 -15.28
N ILE A 237 -8.91 13.31 -14.16
CA ILE A 237 -8.40 13.95 -12.95
C ILE A 237 -7.39 13.08 -12.21
N PHE A 238 -7.63 11.78 -12.06
CA PHE A 238 -6.72 10.90 -11.33
C PHE A 238 -5.46 10.57 -12.13
N THR A 239 -5.52 10.46 -13.45
CA THR A 239 -4.30 10.39 -14.27
C THR A 239 -3.51 11.70 -14.21
N ALA A 240 -4.18 12.86 -14.10
CA ALA A 240 -3.46 14.12 -13.89
C ALA A 240 -2.70 14.14 -12.55
N PHE A 241 -3.27 13.54 -11.50
CA PHE A 241 -2.62 13.26 -10.22
C PHE A 241 -1.61 12.10 -10.25
N GLY A 242 -1.39 11.45 -11.40
CA GLY A 242 -0.36 10.44 -11.59
C GLY A 242 -0.76 9.00 -11.23
N TYR A 243 -2.04 8.73 -11.01
CA TYR A 243 -2.52 7.37 -10.82
C TYR A 243 -2.46 6.56 -12.11
N GLN A 244 -2.09 5.28 -11.95
CA GLN A 244 -2.12 4.30 -13.03
C GLN A 244 -3.53 3.68 -13.11
N PRO A 245 -4.23 3.85 -14.24
CA PRO A 245 -5.62 3.42 -14.36
C PRO A 245 -5.75 1.93 -14.70
N LEU A 246 -6.61 1.25 -13.97
CA LEU A 246 -7.20 -0.04 -14.31
C LEU A 246 -8.69 0.19 -14.56
N VAL A 247 -9.13 0.03 -15.81
CA VAL A 247 -10.52 0.31 -16.20
C VAL A 247 -11.16 -0.99 -16.65
N VAL A 248 -12.27 -1.38 -16.00
CA VAL A 248 -13.03 -2.58 -16.32
C VAL A 248 -14.48 -2.22 -16.59
N GLU A 249 -15.08 -2.84 -17.61
CA GLU A 249 -16.41 -2.49 -18.09
C GLU A 249 -17.34 -3.69 -18.09
N ASN A 250 -18.58 -3.48 -17.63
CA ASN A 250 -19.67 -4.44 -17.78
C ASN A 250 -19.36 -5.86 -17.24
N ILE A 251 -18.60 -5.97 -16.16
CA ILE A 251 -18.20 -7.26 -15.58
C ILE A 251 -19.31 -7.86 -14.70
N PRO A 252 -19.47 -9.20 -14.68
CA PRO A 252 -20.42 -9.87 -13.81
C PRO A 252 -20.01 -9.76 -12.33
N HIS A 253 -20.96 -10.00 -11.43
CA HIS A 253 -20.75 -9.90 -9.98
C HIS A 253 -19.54 -10.69 -9.46
N ALA A 254 -19.29 -11.89 -9.99
CA ALA A 254 -18.21 -12.78 -9.57
C ALA A 254 -16.81 -12.21 -9.87
N GLU A 255 -16.69 -11.34 -10.88
CA GLU A 255 -15.43 -10.72 -11.25
C GLU A 255 -15.14 -9.42 -10.48
N ILE A 256 -16.14 -8.82 -9.83
CA ILE A 256 -15.95 -7.53 -9.14
C ILE A 256 -14.89 -7.65 -8.04
N LEU A 257 -14.97 -8.68 -7.19
CA LEU A 257 -14.00 -8.87 -6.12
C LEU A 257 -12.62 -9.24 -6.65
N SER A 258 -12.53 -10.10 -7.67
CA SER A 258 -11.23 -10.46 -8.24
C SER A 258 -10.53 -9.27 -8.90
N GLN A 259 -11.27 -8.34 -9.52
CA GLN A 259 -10.70 -7.10 -10.05
C GLN A 259 -10.21 -6.16 -8.94
N VAL A 260 -10.92 -6.10 -7.80
CA VAL A 260 -10.46 -5.35 -6.63
C VAL A 260 -9.19 -5.96 -6.05
N GLU A 261 -9.14 -7.28 -5.89
CA GLU A 261 -7.95 -8.01 -5.43
C GLU A 261 -6.78 -7.82 -6.41
N HIS A 262 -7.04 -7.85 -7.72
CA HIS A 262 -6.03 -7.56 -8.73
C HIS A 262 -5.46 -6.15 -8.55
N ALA A 263 -6.32 -5.13 -8.40
CA ALA A 263 -5.87 -3.75 -8.18
C ALA A 263 -5.04 -3.60 -6.89
N VAL A 264 -5.45 -4.25 -5.79
CA VAL A 264 -4.69 -4.32 -4.54
C VAL A 264 -3.31 -4.93 -4.78
N ASN A 265 -3.25 -6.04 -5.52
CA ASN A 265 -2.00 -6.74 -5.81
C ASN A 265 -1.08 -5.93 -6.72
N SER A 266 -1.62 -5.11 -7.62
CA SER A 266 -0.87 -4.18 -8.46
C SER A 266 -0.26 -2.99 -7.70
N VAL A 267 -0.67 -2.73 -6.45
CA VAL A 267 -0.04 -1.69 -5.63
C VAL A 267 1.36 -2.12 -5.20
N LYS A 268 2.36 -1.28 -5.52
CA LYS A 268 3.77 -1.42 -5.17
C LYS A 268 4.06 -0.74 -3.83
N SER A 269 5.15 -1.14 -3.17
CA SER A 269 5.60 -0.52 -1.90
C SER A 269 5.85 0.98 -2.02
N THR A 270 6.32 1.44 -3.20
CA THR A 270 6.56 2.86 -3.50
C THR A 270 5.29 3.67 -3.69
N HIS A 271 4.13 3.05 -3.95
CA HIS A 271 2.91 3.80 -4.20
C HIS A 271 2.33 4.43 -2.94
N CYS A 272 1.78 5.64 -3.02
CA CYS A 272 1.20 6.37 -1.91
C CYS A 272 -0.16 5.81 -1.49
N SER A 273 -0.99 5.33 -2.43
CA SER A 273 -2.40 5.02 -2.15
C SER A 273 -3.06 4.05 -3.14
N LEU A 274 -4.30 3.65 -2.82
CA LEU A 274 -5.20 2.93 -3.72
C LEU A 274 -6.53 3.68 -3.83
N VAL A 275 -7.03 3.83 -5.05
CA VAL A 275 -8.37 4.39 -5.33
C VAL A 275 -9.21 3.36 -6.07
N VAL A 276 -10.45 3.15 -5.62
CA VAL A 276 -11.44 2.31 -6.31
C VAL A 276 -12.70 3.12 -6.54
N CYS A 277 -13.16 3.18 -7.78
CA CYS A 277 -14.39 3.85 -8.21
C CYS A 277 -15.40 2.83 -8.73
N LEU A 278 -16.57 2.75 -8.10
CA LEU A 278 -17.65 1.84 -8.46
C LEU A 278 -18.78 2.65 -9.10
N LEU A 279 -18.98 2.50 -10.41
CA LEU A 279 -20.06 3.16 -11.17
C LEU A 279 -21.08 2.12 -11.60
N SER A 280 -22.16 1.91 -10.83
CA SER A 280 -23.17 0.91 -11.15
C SER A 280 -24.58 1.32 -10.71
N HIS A 281 -25.56 0.45 -10.97
CA HIS A 281 -26.78 0.43 -10.17
C HIS A 281 -26.46 -0.12 -8.79
N GLY A 282 -27.32 0.17 -7.82
CA GLY A 282 -27.17 -0.37 -6.48
C GLY A 282 -28.47 -0.37 -5.72
N GLN A 283 -28.36 -0.88 -4.52
CA GLN A 283 -29.33 -0.82 -3.44
C GLN A 283 -28.55 -0.60 -2.14
N GLU A 284 -29.24 -0.50 -1.01
CA GLU A 284 -28.59 -0.27 0.28
C GLU A 284 -27.42 -1.24 0.53
N GLY A 285 -26.22 -0.68 0.67
CA GLY A 285 -24.98 -1.41 0.92
C GLY A 285 -24.47 -2.32 -0.21
N LYS A 286 -25.10 -2.33 -1.39
CA LYS A 286 -24.73 -3.24 -2.50
C LYS A 286 -24.66 -2.52 -3.85
N ILE A 287 -23.81 -3.02 -4.72
CA ILE A 287 -23.73 -2.64 -6.14
C ILE A 287 -24.05 -3.83 -7.03
N TYR A 288 -24.56 -3.60 -8.24
CA TYR A 288 -24.83 -4.68 -9.19
C TYR A 288 -23.64 -4.95 -10.12
N GLY A 289 -23.37 -6.22 -10.42
CA GLY A 289 -22.63 -6.62 -11.62
C GLY A 289 -23.49 -6.53 -12.88
N SER A 290 -22.87 -6.67 -14.05
CA SER A 290 -23.58 -6.62 -15.33
C SER A 290 -24.63 -7.71 -15.50
N ASN A 291 -24.50 -8.83 -14.79
CA ASN A 291 -25.50 -9.90 -14.75
C ASN A 291 -26.65 -9.64 -13.76
N SER A 292 -26.78 -8.40 -13.26
CA SER A 292 -27.81 -7.96 -12.32
C SER A 292 -27.78 -8.67 -10.96
N ILE A 293 -26.67 -9.30 -10.59
CA ILE A 293 -26.47 -9.90 -9.26
C ILE A 293 -25.76 -8.89 -8.34
N PRO A 294 -26.25 -8.67 -7.12
CA PRO A 294 -25.69 -7.69 -6.21
C PRO A 294 -24.43 -8.21 -5.48
N VAL A 295 -23.45 -7.32 -5.28
CA VAL A 295 -22.24 -7.53 -4.49
C VAL A 295 -22.25 -6.56 -3.31
N ASN A 296 -21.97 -7.07 -2.11
CA ASN A 296 -21.90 -6.25 -0.91
C ASN A 296 -20.65 -5.36 -0.93
N VAL A 297 -20.82 -4.06 -0.72
CA VAL A 297 -19.69 -3.13 -0.71
C VAL A 297 -18.75 -3.36 0.48
N LYS A 298 -19.24 -3.87 1.61
CA LYS A 298 -18.37 -4.31 2.71
C LYS A 298 -17.43 -5.45 2.30
N SER A 299 -17.81 -6.30 1.36
CA SER A 299 -16.91 -7.33 0.82
C SER A 299 -15.79 -6.70 -0.02
N ILE A 300 -16.09 -5.62 -0.74
CA ILE A 300 -15.10 -4.83 -1.50
C ILE A 300 -14.15 -4.11 -0.53
N GLU A 301 -14.68 -3.49 0.53
CA GLU A 301 -13.87 -2.87 1.59
C GLU A 301 -12.93 -3.89 2.24
N ARG A 302 -13.42 -5.10 2.55
CA ARG A 302 -12.59 -6.20 3.09
C ARG A 302 -11.49 -6.67 2.14
N ALA A 303 -11.74 -6.65 0.83
CA ALA A 303 -10.74 -7.00 -0.19
C ALA A 303 -9.65 -5.92 -0.28
N MET A 304 -10.04 -4.64 -0.16
CA MET A 304 -9.11 -3.52 -0.08
C MET A 304 -8.34 -3.44 1.25
N ALA A 305 -8.86 -4.03 2.32
CA ALA A 305 -8.21 -4.11 3.63
C ALA A 305 -7.10 -5.19 3.65
N ALA A 306 -6.06 -4.96 2.85
CA ALA A 306 -4.89 -5.84 2.70
C ALA A 306 -3.65 -5.27 3.42
N GLU A 307 -2.82 -6.16 3.98
CA GLU A 307 -1.67 -5.79 4.80
C GLU A 307 -0.65 -4.91 4.07
N LYS A 308 -0.42 -5.15 2.76
CA LYS A 308 0.46 -4.32 1.93
C LYS A 308 0.01 -2.86 1.77
N LEU A 309 -1.25 -2.56 2.13
CA LEU A 309 -1.83 -1.22 2.11
C LEU A 309 -1.89 -0.59 3.52
N THR A 310 -1.24 -1.21 4.51
CA THR A 310 -1.11 -0.63 5.85
C THR A 310 -0.36 0.69 5.79
N GLY A 311 -0.91 1.74 6.42
CA GLY A 311 -0.34 3.09 6.38
C GLY A 311 -0.61 3.88 5.10
N LYS A 312 -1.19 3.25 4.06
CA LYS A 312 -1.53 3.90 2.78
C LYS A 312 -3.02 4.20 2.74
N PRO A 313 -3.46 5.42 2.37
CA PRO A 313 -4.88 5.72 2.25
C PRO A 313 -5.54 4.89 1.14
N LYS A 314 -6.73 4.38 1.46
CA LYS A 314 -7.58 3.55 0.60
C LYS A 314 -8.89 4.30 0.37
N LEU A 315 -9.09 4.79 -0.84
CA LEU A 315 -10.26 5.62 -1.19
C LEU A 315 -11.23 4.81 -2.03
N LEU A 316 -12.49 4.74 -1.60
CA LEU A 316 -13.57 4.05 -2.28
C LEU A 316 -14.70 5.04 -2.60
N PHE A 317 -14.88 5.35 -3.88
CA PHE A 317 -15.95 6.21 -4.38
C PHE A 317 -17.06 5.35 -4.98
N VAL A 318 -18.28 5.46 -4.44
CA VAL A 318 -19.41 4.61 -4.85
C VAL A 318 -20.54 5.45 -5.42
N GLN A 319 -20.69 5.38 -6.75
CA GLN A 319 -21.77 5.99 -7.50
C GLN A 319 -22.81 4.91 -7.84
N ALA A 320 -23.72 4.70 -6.90
CA ALA A 320 -24.83 3.77 -7.02
C ALA A 320 -26.03 4.24 -6.19
N CYS A 321 -27.24 3.86 -6.58
CA CYS A 321 -28.44 4.10 -5.76
C CYS A 321 -28.33 3.32 -4.44
N GLN A 322 -28.90 3.86 -3.37
CA GLN A 322 -28.99 3.19 -2.06
C GLN A 322 -30.41 2.84 -1.65
N GLY A 323 -31.40 3.18 -2.47
CA GLY A 323 -32.77 2.72 -2.35
C GLY A 323 -33.65 3.31 -3.46
N PRO A 324 -34.94 2.97 -3.45
CA PRO A 324 -35.88 3.39 -4.49
C PRO A 324 -36.43 4.80 -4.27
N ASP A 325 -36.28 5.37 -3.08
CA ASP A 325 -36.96 6.61 -2.72
C ASP A 325 -36.27 7.82 -3.37
N LEU A 326 -37.07 8.70 -3.96
CA LEU A 326 -36.60 10.00 -4.43
C LEU A 326 -36.51 10.93 -3.21
N GLN A 327 -35.36 11.60 -3.04
CA GLN A 327 -35.18 12.50 -1.92
C GLN A 327 -36.07 13.74 -2.12
N SER A 328 -37.12 13.84 -1.32
CA SER A 328 -37.89 15.07 -1.12
C SER A 328 -37.44 15.71 0.20
N ALA A 329 -37.43 17.04 0.29
CA ALA A 329 -36.94 17.77 1.46
C ALA A 329 -37.86 17.56 2.68
N VAL A 330 -37.69 16.45 3.39
CA VAL A 330 -38.32 16.13 4.68
C VAL A 330 -37.33 15.32 5.53
N GLU A 331 -37.37 15.52 6.85
CA GLU A 331 -36.53 14.83 7.83
C GLU A 331 -36.78 13.32 7.87
N ILE A 332 -35.71 12.53 7.94
CA ILE A 332 -35.75 11.06 7.88
C ILE A 332 -35.29 10.48 9.24
N PRO A 333 -36.04 9.53 9.83
CA PRO A 333 -35.62 8.85 11.06
C PRO A 333 -34.47 7.86 10.80
N GLN A 334 -33.43 7.90 11.63
CA GLN A 334 -32.34 6.93 11.62
C GLN A 334 -32.79 5.59 12.25
N LYS A 335 -32.71 4.49 11.49
CA LYS A 335 -32.66 3.14 12.04
C LYS A 335 -31.43 2.44 11.50
N LEU A 336 -30.40 2.33 12.33
CA LEU A 336 -29.26 1.44 12.09
C LEU A 336 -29.05 0.61 13.37
N GLU A 337 -29.30 -0.69 13.27
CA GLU A 337 -28.82 -1.68 14.24
C GLU A 337 -27.64 -2.44 13.60
N HIS A 338 -26.61 -2.70 14.39
CA HIS A 338 -25.46 -3.50 14.03
C HIS A 338 -25.38 -4.69 14.98
N ASP A 339 -25.69 -5.89 14.48
CA ASP A 339 -25.31 -7.15 15.11
C ASP A 339 -24.81 -8.12 14.02
N GLY A 340 -23.54 -8.56 14.11
CA GLY A 340 -22.97 -9.54 13.20
C GLY A 340 -21.50 -9.91 13.53
N PRO A 341 -21.12 -11.19 13.44
CA PRO A 341 -19.94 -11.75 14.12
C PRO A 341 -18.62 -11.32 13.49
N SER A 342 -17.62 -11.12 14.35
CA SER A 342 -16.25 -10.77 14.01
C SER A 342 -15.55 -11.92 13.25
N SER A 343 -15.15 -11.68 12.00
CA SER A 343 -14.14 -12.50 11.33
C SER A 343 -12.75 -12.11 11.82
N GLU A 344 -11.82 -13.07 11.88
CA GLU A 344 -10.44 -13.02 12.41
C GLU A 344 -9.45 -12.06 11.70
N LYS A 345 -9.91 -10.98 11.04
CA LYS A 345 -9.04 -9.88 10.61
C LYS A 345 -9.02 -8.81 11.69
N THR A 346 -7.84 -8.49 12.21
CA THR A 346 -7.63 -7.41 13.19
C THR A 346 -8.14 -6.08 12.63
N ALA A 347 -8.80 -5.28 13.46
CA ALA A 347 -9.38 -3.98 13.08
C ALA A 347 -8.36 -2.99 12.48
N SER A 348 -7.06 -3.27 12.61
CA SER A 348 -5.97 -2.45 12.08
C SER A 348 -5.94 -2.32 10.56
N VAL A 349 -6.41 -3.31 9.78
CA VAL A 349 -6.40 -3.20 8.30
C VAL A 349 -7.50 -2.30 7.73
N PHE A 350 -8.50 -1.94 8.55
CA PHE A 350 -9.58 -1.02 8.18
C PHE A 350 -9.27 0.44 8.53
N VAL A 351 -8.05 0.74 8.99
CA VAL A 351 -7.58 2.12 9.17
C VAL A 351 -7.09 2.70 7.84
N ASP A 352 -7.07 4.02 7.75
CA ASP A 352 -6.66 4.74 6.55
C ASP A 352 -7.60 4.47 5.37
N PHE A 353 -8.90 4.34 5.65
CA PHE A 353 -9.95 4.12 4.68
C PHE A 353 -10.85 5.35 4.55
N LEU A 354 -11.32 5.63 3.34
CA LEU A 354 -12.37 6.62 3.09
C LEU A 354 -13.36 6.01 2.10
N VAL A 355 -14.64 6.02 2.46
CA VAL A 355 -15.73 5.58 1.60
C VAL A 355 -16.67 6.75 1.39
N ALA A 356 -16.86 7.17 0.14
CA ALA A 356 -17.78 8.24 -0.22
C ALA A 356 -18.86 7.70 -1.16
N TRP A 357 -20.11 7.74 -0.70
CA TRP A 357 -21.28 7.33 -1.45
C TRP A 357 -21.98 8.54 -2.06
N SER A 358 -22.49 8.38 -3.28
CA SER A 358 -23.18 9.46 -4.00
C SER A 358 -24.48 9.94 -3.35
N THR A 359 -25.12 9.12 -2.52
CA THR A 359 -26.39 9.42 -1.84
C THR A 359 -26.49 8.68 -0.52
N VAL A 360 -27.31 9.18 0.40
CA VAL A 360 -27.61 8.54 1.69
C VAL A 360 -28.42 7.23 1.53
N PRO A 361 -28.32 6.28 2.50
CA PRO A 361 -29.11 5.04 2.50
C PRO A 361 -30.61 5.27 2.28
N GLY A 362 -31.24 4.42 1.45
CA GLY A 362 -32.67 4.52 1.12
C GLY A 362 -32.98 5.36 -0.13
N PHE A 363 -32.05 6.18 -0.62
CA PHE A 363 -32.34 7.14 -1.70
C PHE A 363 -31.72 6.78 -3.06
N ALA A 364 -32.37 7.27 -4.11
CA ALA A 364 -31.88 7.18 -5.48
C ALA A 364 -30.69 8.13 -5.72
N SER A 365 -29.81 7.77 -6.66
CA SER A 365 -28.71 8.62 -7.10
C SER A 365 -29.01 9.25 -8.46
N VAL A 366 -28.81 10.57 -8.57
CA VAL A 366 -29.26 11.37 -9.73
C VAL A 366 -28.15 11.49 -10.77
N ARG A 367 -28.53 11.34 -12.04
CA ARG A 367 -27.59 11.39 -13.16
C ARG A 367 -28.17 12.01 -14.41
N HIS A 368 -27.39 12.89 -15.03
CA HIS A 368 -27.70 13.47 -16.33
C HIS A 368 -27.13 12.61 -17.45
N ILE A 369 -27.93 12.33 -18.47
CA ILE A 369 -27.56 11.46 -19.58
C ILE A 369 -26.32 11.98 -20.33
N GLU A 370 -26.22 13.30 -20.51
CA GLU A 370 -25.14 13.92 -21.30
C GLU A 370 -24.00 14.49 -20.46
N LYS A 371 -24.25 14.78 -19.17
CA LYS A 371 -23.30 15.51 -18.32
C LYS A 371 -22.68 14.61 -17.24
N GLY A 372 -23.14 13.38 -17.09
CA GLY A 372 -22.72 12.50 -15.99
C GLY A 372 -23.53 12.69 -14.71
N SER A 373 -23.12 12.01 -13.65
CA SER A 373 -23.75 12.04 -12.33
C SER A 373 -23.33 13.26 -11.53
N TRP A 374 -24.25 13.86 -10.78
CA TRP A 374 -23.93 15.06 -10.01
C TRP A 374 -22.76 14.83 -9.06
N PHE A 375 -22.73 13.68 -8.37
CA PHE A 375 -21.67 13.38 -7.41
C PHE A 375 -20.30 13.28 -8.09
N ILE A 376 -20.15 12.46 -9.15
CA ILE A 376 -18.84 12.27 -9.78
C ILE A 376 -18.35 13.55 -10.47
N GLN A 377 -19.25 14.29 -11.11
CA GLN A 377 -18.87 15.54 -11.76
C GLN A 377 -18.40 16.58 -10.75
N GLU A 378 -19.15 16.80 -9.66
CA GLU A 378 -18.74 17.72 -8.61
C GLU A 378 -17.47 17.25 -7.91
N LEU A 379 -17.30 15.94 -7.66
CA LEU A 379 -16.06 15.37 -7.13
C LEU A 379 -14.86 15.75 -8.00
N CYS A 380 -14.94 15.52 -9.30
CA CYS A 380 -13.85 15.79 -10.23
C CYS A 380 -13.56 17.29 -10.37
N VAL A 381 -14.60 18.13 -10.33
CA VAL A 381 -14.47 19.60 -10.36
C VAL A 381 -13.79 20.09 -9.09
N LYS A 382 -14.27 19.71 -7.90
CA LYS A 382 -13.70 20.15 -6.62
C LYS A 382 -12.30 19.64 -6.37
N LEU A 383 -11.99 18.41 -6.79
CA LEU A 383 -10.61 17.93 -6.78
C LEU A 383 -9.71 18.83 -7.62
N ARG A 384 -10.13 19.22 -8.83
CA ARG A 384 -9.34 20.11 -9.69
C ARG A 384 -9.16 21.50 -9.08
N GLU A 385 -10.23 22.07 -8.52
CA GLU A 385 -10.23 23.44 -8.00
C GLU A 385 -9.50 23.57 -6.65
N LEU A 386 -9.64 22.58 -5.77
CA LEU A 386 -9.30 22.73 -4.35
C LEU A 386 -8.09 21.92 -3.89
N HIS A 387 -7.60 20.94 -4.66
CA HIS A 387 -6.52 20.03 -4.22
C HIS A 387 -5.25 20.71 -3.72
N GLN A 388 -4.93 21.92 -4.20
CA GLN A 388 -3.72 22.63 -3.81
C GLN A 388 -3.78 23.17 -2.39
N ARG A 389 -4.98 23.43 -1.88
CA ARG A 389 -5.19 24.09 -0.58
C ARG A 389 -5.87 23.18 0.44
N ASP A 390 -6.83 22.38 -0.01
CA ASP A 390 -7.77 21.69 0.86
C ASP A 390 -7.48 20.19 0.87
N HIS A 391 -7.60 19.54 2.03
CA HIS A 391 -7.48 18.09 2.11
C HIS A 391 -8.77 17.40 1.66
N ILE A 392 -8.71 16.10 1.33
CA ILE A 392 -9.83 15.36 0.73
C ILE A 392 -11.17 15.50 1.47
N MET A 393 -11.17 15.52 2.81
CA MET A 393 -12.43 15.67 3.58
C MET A 393 -13.09 17.06 3.38
N ASP A 394 -12.31 18.13 3.23
CA ASP A 394 -12.85 19.47 2.99
C ASP A 394 -13.33 19.58 1.53
N ILE A 395 -12.58 19.00 0.60
CA ILE A 395 -12.99 18.87 -0.80
C ILE A 395 -14.33 18.13 -0.89
N LEU A 396 -14.47 17.00 -0.21
CA LEU A 396 -15.72 16.23 -0.21
C LEU A 396 -16.86 16.95 0.52
N THR A 397 -16.56 17.80 1.50
CA THR A 397 -17.55 18.68 2.12
C THR A 397 -18.08 19.71 1.11
N ALA A 398 -17.19 20.30 0.30
CA ALA A 398 -17.58 21.18 -0.80
C ALA A 398 -18.41 20.43 -1.86
N VAL A 399 -18.07 19.16 -2.15
CA VAL A 399 -18.89 18.29 -3.02
C VAL A 399 -20.28 18.08 -2.44
N ILE A 400 -20.41 17.79 -1.14
CA ILE A 400 -21.73 17.65 -0.48
C ILE A 400 -22.53 18.94 -0.61
N ASN A 401 -21.92 20.09 -0.34
CA ASN A 401 -22.58 21.39 -0.46
C ASN A 401 -23.14 21.63 -1.87
N ASP A 402 -22.32 21.41 -2.89
CA ASP A 402 -22.72 21.69 -4.27
C ASP A 402 -23.74 20.68 -4.80
N VAL A 403 -23.60 19.40 -4.43
CA VAL A 403 -24.56 18.36 -4.82
C VAL A 403 -25.91 18.55 -4.11
N SER A 404 -25.91 18.84 -2.81
CA SER A 404 -27.14 19.08 -2.03
C SER A 404 -27.86 20.38 -2.41
N GLY A 405 -27.15 21.33 -3.02
CA GLY A 405 -27.72 22.54 -3.61
C GLY A 405 -28.41 22.33 -4.96
N LYS A 406 -28.12 21.23 -5.69
CA LYS A 406 -28.74 20.96 -7.00
C LYS A 406 -30.20 20.55 -6.86
N ARG A 407 -30.99 20.88 -7.89
CA ARG A 407 -32.39 20.47 -8.01
C ARG A 407 -32.65 19.85 -9.38
N GLY A 408 -33.33 18.71 -9.37
CA GLY A 408 -33.79 18.01 -10.57
C GLY A 408 -35.06 18.66 -11.13
N TYR A 409 -35.52 18.17 -12.28
CA TYR A 409 -36.75 18.67 -12.92
C TYR A 409 -38.00 18.49 -12.03
N ALA A 410 -38.02 17.43 -11.20
CA ALA A 410 -39.09 17.17 -10.24
C ALA A 410 -38.76 17.67 -8.82
N ASN A 411 -37.86 18.65 -8.68
CA ASN A 411 -37.35 19.16 -7.40
C ASN A 411 -36.62 18.10 -6.54
N GLU A 412 -36.10 17.06 -7.18
CA GLU A 412 -35.28 16.03 -6.54
C GLU A 412 -33.96 16.64 -6.06
N CYS A 413 -33.51 16.26 -4.86
CA CYS A 413 -32.17 16.57 -4.37
C CYS A 413 -31.37 15.29 -4.16
N MET A 414 -30.07 15.43 -3.89
CA MET A 414 -29.19 14.32 -3.58
C MET A 414 -28.20 14.78 -2.51
N VAL A 415 -27.92 13.93 -1.51
CA VAL A 415 -26.96 14.24 -0.46
C VAL A 415 -25.94 13.11 -0.36
N PRO A 416 -24.68 13.33 -0.78
CA PRO A 416 -23.61 12.36 -0.60
C PRO A 416 -23.31 12.11 0.88
N ILE A 417 -22.80 10.91 1.20
CA ILE A 417 -22.38 10.54 2.56
C ILE A 417 -20.96 10.00 2.55
N ILE A 418 -20.18 10.36 3.56
CA ILE A 418 -18.75 10.05 3.67
C ILE A 418 -18.51 9.33 5.00
N TYR A 419 -17.81 8.21 4.94
CA TYR A 419 -17.26 7.50 6.09
C TYR A 419 -15.74 7.55 6.00
N SER A 420 -15.06 7.84 7.11
CA SER A 420 -13.61 7.95 7.13
C SER A 420 -13.02 7.32 8.38
N THR A 421 -11.96 6.54 8.17
CA THR A 421 -11.01 6.07 9.17
C THR A 421 -9.59 6.57 8.87
N LEU A 422 -9.47 7.62 8.02
CA LEU A 422 -8.20 8.29 7.76
C LEU A 422 -7.64 8.85 9.06
N ARG A 423 -6.36 8.59 9.33
CA ARG A 423 -5.66 9.09 10.53
C ARG A 423 -4.90 10.39 10.30
N LYS A 424 -4.74 10.80 9.03
CA LYS A 424 -4.02 12.00 8.59
C LYS A 424 -4.81 12.73 7.51
N LYS A 425 -4.54 14.03 7.34
CA LYS A 425 -5.14 14.85 6.28
C LYS A 425 -4.53 14.47 4.94
N LEU A 426 -5.34 14.05 3.97
CA LEU A 426 -4.85 13.64 2.65
C LEU A 426 -4.86 14.80 1.67
N PHE A 427 -3.70 15.08 1.09
CA PHE A 427 -3.50 16.09 0.05
C PHE A 427 -2.96 15.45 -1.24
N PHE A 428 -3.34 16.01 -2.38
CA PHE A 428 -2.76 15.65 -3.68
C PHE A 428 -1.71 16.67 -4.09
N GLU A 429 -0.61 16.20 -4.67
CA GLU A 429 0.42 17.09 -5.20
C GLU A 429 -0.17 18.07 -6.24
N PRO A 430 0.22 19.36 -6.22
CA PRO A 430 -0.26 20.34 -7.18
C PRO A 430 -0.08 19.89 -8.63
N LEU A 431 -1.15 20.00 -9.42
CA LEU A 431 -1.08 19.81 -10.86
C LEU A 431 -0.22 20.94 -11.46
N LYS A 432 0.90 20.60 -12.11
CA LYS A 432 1.68 21.60 -12.87
C LYS A 432 0.78 22.23 -13.93
N ASN A 433 0.60 23.55 -13.87
CA ASN A 433 -0.03 24.31 -14.95
C ASN A 433 0.82 24.10 -16.22
N LYS A 434 0.21 23.59 -17.28
CA LYS A 434 0.80 23.61 -18.62
C LYS A 434 0.62 24.98 -19.24
#